data_AF-A0A822J2Z3-F1
#
_entry.id   AF-A0A822J2Z3-F1
#
_cell.length_a   1.000
_cell.length_b   1.000
_cell.length_c   1.000
_cell.angle_alpha   90.00
_cell.angle_beta   90.00
_cell.angle_gamma   90.00
#
_symmetry.space_group_name_H-M   'P 1'
#
loop_
_entity.id
_entity.type
_entity.pdbx_description
1 polymer ?
#
loop_
_entity_poly.entity_id
_entity_poly.type
_entity_poly.pdbx_seq_one_letter_code
_entity_poly.pdbx_strand_id
1 'polypeptide(L)'
;MKNNLVIILLTTLFIFSTPYTALAVSEITLNEVKRPQSAILFIVDGFGSSYYYPGTSPVALDGSLLLKATTGNLSFGAMIADIKTKHPITGIAHSVIVTGFSDANEETVGYPGATIFDITKEHSFVNLAIMERGDFMNMRNEQDIILYAENNSIDEPFMAIQTKNAPDGVYDLMYEWKVKLPAYLDGKKGVDKYSAYNRWGIDAANAAAIDMIKKHPSRRFLLTVNIGAIDSGGHNMGDDDYLKLIEKLDSDIFPLYKTALDNNIAFFLTADHGMSFATINARRGGHSSDKYSTKIESLRIPLVIVSPNTVTGIIGGEYEQEDIAPTLLGVLDLPDHLQYADGNSINIKKYASIFVKTDSEYQVSLWNNGQKLSERSDSELIFAGLPLNSSYILKATGDGGTFQETVSLDSDKHFNFKKPENALNISNRGLIAIILILIVNVAGLIIIRRIKD
;
A
#
# COMPACT_ATOMS: atom_id res chain seq x y z
N MET A 1 5.29 46.58 -15.92
CA MET A 1 4.63 45.26 -16.03
C MET A 1 5.58 44.11 -16.37
N LYS A 2 6.55 44.26 -17.27
CA LYS A 2 7.51 43.17 -17.61
C LYS A 2 8.36 42.67 -16.43
N ASN A 3 8.82 43.55 -15.53
CA ASN A 3 9.67 43.13 -14.40
C ASN A 3 8.91 42.33 -13.33
N ASN A 4 7.61 42.58 -13.14
CA ASN A 4 6.80 41.85 -12.15
C ASN A 4 6.44 40.43 -12.64
N LEU A 5 6.33 40.23 -13.96
CA LEU A 5 6.05 38.92 -14.55
C LEU A 5 7.26 37.99 -14.44
N VAL A 6 8.49 38.53 -14.60
CA VAL A 6 9.74 37.77 -14.47
C VAL A 6 10.00 37.36 -13.03
N ILE A 7 9.71 38.23 -12.06
CA ILE A 7 9.82 37.89 -10.64
C ILE A 7 8.82 36.78 -10.29
N ILE A 8 7.55 36.90 -10.67
CA ILE A 8 6.54 35.85 -10.42
C ILE A 8 6.97 34.53 -11.05
N LEU A 9 7.44 34.52 -12.31
CA LEU A 9 7.89 33.29 -12.98
C LEU A 9 9.10 32.63 -12.28
N LEU A 10 10.06 33.43 -11.78
CA LEU A 10 11.22 32.95 -11.02
C LEU A 10 10.86 32.42 -9.64
N THR A 11 9.90 33.05 -8.93
CA THR A 11 9.42 32.53 -7.64
C THR A 11 8.65 31.23 -7.83
N THR A 12 7.85 31.10 -8.88
CA THR A 12 7.15 29.84 -9.20
C THR A 12 8.14 28.74 -9.57
N LEU A 13 9.19 29.05 -10.34
CA LEU A 13 10.23 28.07 -10.70
C LEU A 13 10.98 27.55 -9.46
N PHE A 14 11.28 28.42 -8.49
CA PHE A 14 11.98 28.03 -7.25
C PHE A 14 11.11 27.21 -6.28
N ILE A 15 9.78 27.37 -6.31
CA ILE A 15 8.85 26.59 -5.47
C ILE A 15 8.66 25.18 -6.05
N PHE A 16 8.81 24.99 -7.36
CA PHE A 16 8.72 23.68 -8.02
C PHE A 16 10.08 22.98 -8.23
N SER A 17 11.19 23.60 -7.84
CA SER A 17 12.54 23.05 -8.03
C SER A 17 13.20 22.59 -6.73
N THR A 18 12.46 22.29 -5.65
CA THR A 18 13.07 21.56 -4.54
C THR A 18 13.32 20.13 -5.03
N PRO A 19 14.58 19.69 -5.26
CA PRO A 19 14.83 18.27 -5.34
C PRO A 19 14.28 17.67 -4.04
N TYR A 20 13.50 16.59 -4.15
CA TYR A 20 13.30 15.69 -3.02
C TYR A 20 14.71 15.22 -2.64
N THR A 21 15.34 15.91 -1.71
CA THR A 21 16.53 15.41 -1.04
C THR A 21 16.05 14.18 -0.30
N ALA A 22 16.42 13.01 -0.81
CA ALA A 22 16.28 11.76 -0.06
C ALA A 22 16.80 12.05 1.35
N LEU A 23 15.93 11.89 2.35
CA LEU A 23 16.35 12.06 3.74
C LEU A 23 17.45 11.02 3.99
N ALA A 24 18.56 11.47 4.56
CA ALA A 24 19.60 10.56 5.01
C ALA A 24 19.02 9.81 6.21
N VAL A 25 18.51 8.60 5.97
CA VAL A 25 18.03 7.74 7.05
C VAL A 25 19.21 6.94 7.55
N SER A 26 19.58 7.16 8.82
CA SER A 26 20.64 6.40 9.47
C SER A 26 20.07 5.14 10.13
N GLU A 27 20.43 3.97 9.61
CA GLU A 27 20.04 2.68 10.19
C GLU A 27 21.16 2.11 11.08
N ILE A 28 20.77 1.57 12.23
CA ILE A 28 21.62 0.85 13.17
C ILE A 28 21.03 -0.54 13.37
N THR A 29 21.69 -1.53 12.78
CA THR A 29 21.31 -2.95 12.88
C THR A 29 22.02 -3.58 14.07
N LEU A 30 21.26 -4.02 15.09
CA LEU A 30 21.82 -4.56 16.33
C LEU A 30 21.95 -6.09 16.34
N ASN A 31 21.16 -6.79 15.53
CA ASN A 31 21.22 -8.24 15.34
C ASN A 31 20.99 -8.59 13.86
N GLU A 32 21.10 -9.88 13.49
CA GLU A 32 20.79 -10.32 12.12
C GLU A 32 19.35 -9.97 11.76
N VAL A 33 19.17 -9.13 10.74
CA VAL A 33 17.88 -8.69 10.23
C VAL A 33 17.65 -9.30 8.86
N LYS A 34 16.62 -10.14 8.75
CA LYS A 34 16.19 -10.75 7.48
C LYS A 34 15.15 -9.88 6.77
N ARG A 35 15.48 -8.61 6.56
CA ARG A 35 14.59 -7.64 5.93
C ARG A 35 14.41 -7.95 4.43
N PRO A 36 13.17 -7.96 3.91
CA PRO A 36 12.91 -8.06 2.48
C PRO A 36 13.44 -6.83 1.74
N GLN A 37 14.04 -7.05 0.56
CA GLN A 37 14.57 -5.96 -0.27
C GLN A 37 13.45 -5.19 -0.98
N SER A 38 12.39 -5.88 -1.38
CA SER A 38 11.27 -5.36 -2.16
C SER A 38 9.97 -5.98 -1.67
N ALA A 39 8.83 -5.48 -2.16
CA ALA A 39 7.52 -6.05 -1.89
C ALA A 39 6.67 -6.20 -3.15
N ILE A 40 5.77 -7.18 -3.11
CA ILE A 40 4.65 -7.33 -4.03
C ILE A 40 3.38 -7.23 -3.20
N LEU A 41 2.51 -6.27 -3.54
CA LEU A 41 1.17 -6.13 -3.00
C LEU A 41 0.18 -6.66 -4.03
N PHE A 42 -0.32 -7.87 -3.82
CA PHE A 42 -1.21 -8.58 -4.73
C PHE A 42 -2.66 -8.51 -4.23
N ILE A 43 -3.48 -7.75 -4.93
CA ILE A 43 -4.88 -7.48 -4.60
C ILE A 43 -5.77 -8.25 -5.58
N VAL A 44 -6.75 -8.98 -5.05
CA VAL A 44 -7.71 -9.74 -5.86
C VAL A 44 -9.07 -9.09 -5.74
N ASP A 45 -9.62 -8.58 -6.84
CA ASP A 45 -10.94 -7.95 -6.85
C ASP A 45 -12.03 -8.98 -6.53
N GLY A 46 -12.83 -8.69 -5.49
CA GLY A 46 -13.98 -9.49 -5.09
C GLY A 46 -13.68 -10.85 -4.47
N PHE A 47 -12.45 -11.09 -3.98
CA PHE A 47 -12.08 -12.34 -3.32
C PHE A 47 -12.39 -12.35 -1.81
N GLY A 48 -13.42 -13.09 -1.41
CA GLY A 48 -13.82 -13.24 -0.01
C GLY A 48 -13.12 -14.40 0.69
N SER A 49 -12.52 -14.17 1.86
CA SER A 49 -11.83 -15.23 2.61
C SER A 49 -12.76 -16.31 3.15
N SER A 50 -14.05 -16.00 3.33
CA SER A 50 -15.07 -16.98 3.70
C SER A 50 -15.11 -18.21 2.78
N TYR A 51 -14.67 -18.08 1.53
CA TYR A 51 -14.73 -19.15 0.52
C TYR A 51 -13.50 -20.06 0.45
N TYR A 52 -12.42 -19.78 1.19
CA TYR A 52 -11.24 -20.67 1.22
C TYR A 52 -10.66 -20.88 2.62
N TYR A 53 -10.81 -19.91 3.52
CA TYR A 53 -10.23 -19.99 4.85
C TYR A 53 -10.80 -21.19 5.63
N PRO A 54 -9.99 -22.09 6.20
CA PRO A 54 -10.51 -23.34 6.78
C PRO A 54 -11.55 -23.14 7.90
N GLY A 55 -11.40 -22.11 8.74
CA GLY A 55 -12.21 -21.90 9.94
C GLY A 55 -13.57 -21.21 9.74
N THR A 56 -13.95 -20.86 8.51
CA THR A 56 -15.24 -20.18 8.21
C THR A 56 -16.26 -21.13 7.59
N SER A 57 -17.47 -20.68 7.29
CA SER A 57 -18.43 -21.40 6.45
C SER A 57 -19.27 -20.34 5.74
N PRO A 58 -19.14 -20.17 4.41
CA PRO A 58 -19.85 -19.11 3.71
C PRO A 58 -21.34 -19.43 3.67
N VAL A 59 -22.18 -18.41 3.86
CA VAL A 59 -23.63 -18.54 3.88
C VAL A 59 -24.24 -17.59 2.85
N ALA A 60 -25.24 -18.07 2.11
CA ALA A 60 -26.02 -17.24 1.22
C ALA A 60 -27.03 -16.37 1.99
N LEU A 61 -27.66 -15.41 1.31
CA LEU A 61 -28.64 -14.52 1.94
C LEU A 61 -29.87 -15.25 2.53
N ASP A 62 -30.27 -16.37 1.93
CA ASP A 62 -31.37 -17.20 2.41
C ASP A 62 -30.99 -18.15 3.57
N GLY A 63 -29.73 -18.11 4.01
CA GLY A 63 -29.21 -18.98 5.08
C GLY A 63 -28.68 -20.32 4.60
N SER A 64 -28.73 -20.63 3.30
CA SER A 64 -28.13 -21.85 2.76
C SER A 64 -26.59 -21.81 2.85
N LEU A 65 -25.99 -22.95 3.17
CA LEU A 65 -24.53 -23.10 3.19
C LEU A 65 -24.00 -23.15 1.76
N LEU A 66 -22.98 -22.33 1.50
CA LEU A 66 -22.25 -22.33 0.23
C LEU A 66 -21.01 -23.22 0.34
N LEU A 67 -20.54 -23.69 -0.82
CA LEU A 67 -19.31 -24.47 -0.91
C LEU A 67 -18.07 -23.57 -0.75
N LYS A 68 -16.91 -24.21 -0.55
CA LYS A 68 -15.60 -23.57 -0.50
C LYS A 68 -14.71 -24.07 -1.63
N ALA A 69 -13.80 -23.20 -2.04
CA ALA A 69 -12.72 -23.53 -2.94
C ALA A 69 -11.69 -24.43 -2.24
N THR A 70 -11.13 -25.37 -3.00
CA THR A 70 -10.00 -26.19 -2.53
C THR A 70 -8.68 -25.51 -2.88
N THR A 71 -7.96 -25.01 -1.89
CA THR A 71 -6.76 -24.21 -2.09
C THR A 71 -5.59 -24.76 -1.27
N GLY A 72 -4.40 -24.88 -1.87
CA GLY A 72 -3.18 -25.28 -1.18
C GLY A 72 -2.17 -24.15 -1.05
N ASN A 73 -1.95 -23.41 -2.13
CA ASN A 73 -0.92 -22.38 -2.23
C ASN A 73 -1.28 -21.06 -1.54
N LEU A 74 -2.58 -20.75 -1.42
CA LEU A 74 -3.09 -19.55 -0.74
C LEU A 74 -2.97 -19.62 0.80
N SER A 75 -2.34 -20.66 1.34
CA SER A 75 -2.14 -20.86 2.78
C SER A 75 -0.68 -20.67 3.24
N PHE A 76 0.23 -20.31 2.34
CA PHE A 76 1.64 -20.15 2.67
C PHE A 76 1.93 -18.82 3.37
N GLY A 77 2.61 -18.85 4.52
CA GLY A 77 3.04 -17.65 5.25
C GLY A 77 2.23 -17.39 6.52
N ALA A 78 2.18 -16.13 6.95
CA ALA A 78 1.28 -15.65 7.99
C ALA A 78 -0.10 -15.39 7.38
N MET A 79 -1.11 -16.14 7.81
CA MET A 79 -2.50 -15.98 7.37
C MET A 79 -3.30 -15.31 8.47
N ILE A 80 -3.82 -14.12 8.19
CA ILE A 80 -4.64 -13.37 9.15
C ILE A 80 -6.05 -13.96 9.16
N ALA A 81 -6.52 -14.35 10.34
CA ALA A 81 -7.75 -15.12 10.49
C ALA A 81 -9.03 -14.32 10.21
N ASP A 82 -9.09 -13.07 10.64
CA ASP A 82 -10.24 -12.18 10.46
C ASP A 82 -9.77 -10.77 10.13
N ILE A 83 -9.86 -10.42 8.85
CA ILE A 83 -9.66 -9.06 8.36
C ILE A 83 -10.86 -8.66 7.50
N LYS A 84 -11.36 -7.44 7.68
CA LYS A 84 -12.58 -6.96 7.03
C LYS A 84 -12.34 -5.64 6.31
N THR A 85 -13.05 -5.44 5.21
CA THR A 85 -13.27 -4.10 4.65
C THR A 85 -14.56 -3.53 5.21
N LYS A 86 -14.59 -2.22 5.47
CA LYS A 86 -15.79 -1.48 5.85
C LYS A 86 -16.71 -1.21 4.65
N HIS A 87 -16.13 -1.08 3.47
CA HIS A 87 -16.82 -0.65 2.26
C HIS A 87 -16.45 -1.58 1.11
N PRO A 88 -17.34 -2.54 0.75
CA PRO A 88 -17.05 -3.49 -0.32
C PRO A 88 -17.24 -2.83 -1.69
N ILE A 89 -16.41 -1.85 -2.01
CA ILE A 89 -16.44 -1.02 -3.21
C ILE A 89 -14.99 -0.83 -3.66
N THR A 90 -14.64 -1.35 -4.85
CA THR A 90 -13.29 -1.41 -5.40
C THR A 90 -12.47 -0.12 -5.21
N GLY A 91 -12.96 1.04 -5.68
CA GLY A 91 -12.21 2.31 -5.60
C GLY A 91 -11.90 2.75 -4.17
N ILE A 92 -12.90 2.66 -3.27
CA ILE A 92 -12.74 3.01 -1.85
C ILE A 92 -11.78 2.04 -1.18
N ALA A 93 -11.99 0.73 -1.35
CA ALA A 93 -11.17 -0.29 -0.73
C ALA A 93 -9.70 -0.22 -1.18
N HIS A 94 -9.43 0.04 -2.46
CA HIS A 94 -8.06 0.27 -2.94
C HIS A 94 -7.42 1.50 -2.27
N SER A 95 -8.19 2.58 -2.08
CA SER A 95 -7.71 3.75 -1.34
C SER A 95 -7.38 3.41 0.11
N VAL A 96 -8.24 2.66 0.81
CA VAL A 96 -7.97 2.24 2.21
C VAL A 96 -6.71 1.38 2.28
N ILE A 97 -6.56 0.38 1.39
CA ILE A 97 -5.40 -0.53 1.37
C ILE A 97 -4.07 0.23 1.27
N VAL A 98 -4.00 1.27 0.43
CA VAL A 98 -2.73 1.97 0.17
C VAL A 98 -2.49 3.16 1.08
N THR A 99 -3.52 3.66 1.77
CA THR A 99 -3.40 4.81 2.69
C THR A 99 -3.40 4.41 4.16
N GLY A 100 -3.94 3.25 4.50
CA GLY A 100 -4.20 2.86 5.88
C GLY A 100 -5.19 3.77 6.59
N PHE A 101 -6.04 4.49 5.85
CA PHE A 101 -7.06 5.38 6.38
C PHE A 101 -8.44 4.82 6.11
N SER A 102 -9.20 4.52 7.17
CA SER A 102 -10.48 3.82 7.12
C SER A 102 -11.58 4.56 6.33
N ASP A 103 -11.49 5.89 6.21
CA ASP A 103 -12.43 6.74 5.46
C ASP A 103 -11.81 7.27 4.13
N ALA A 104 -10.74 6.64 3.63
CA ALA A 104 -10.10 7.05 2.39
C ALA A 104 -11.01 6.89 1.17
N ASN A 105 -10.82 7.78 0.20
CA ASN A 105 -11.45 7.70 -1.12
C ASN A 105 -10.40 7.93 -2.23
N GLU A 106 -10.82 7.93 -3.49
CA GLU A 106 -9.90 8.09 -4.62
C GLU A 106 -9.15 9.43 -4.59
N GLU A 107 -9.72 10.50 -4.03
CA GLU A 107 -9.06 11.80 -3.89
C GLU A 107 -7.97 11.76 -2.83
N THR A 108 -8.20 11.08 -1.69
CA THR A 108 -7.23 10.95 -0.59
C THR A 108 -5.89 10.39 -1.06
N VAL A 109 -5.91 9.47 -2.02
CA VAL A 109 -4.70 8.85 -2.60
C VAL A 109 -3.79 9.87 -3.26
N GLY A 110 -4.34 10.99 -3.77
CA GLY A 110 -3.55 12.07 -4.36
C GLY A 110 -2.98 13.07 -3.35
N TYR A 111 -3.21 12.89 -2.05
CA TYR A 111 -2.71 13.80 -1.04
C TYR A 111 -1.25 13.46 -0.68
N PRO A 112 -0.36 14.45 -0.51
CA PRO A 112 1.04 14.19 -0.16
C PRO A 112 1.17 13.38 1.14
N GLY A 113 2.04 12.38 1.14
CA GLY A 113 2.32 11.56 2.32
C GLY A 113 1.14 10.70 2.78
N ALA A 114 0.12 10.54 1.94
CA ALA A 114 -1.08 9.77 2.27
C ALA A 114 -0.90 8.28 2.03
N THR A 115 0.03 7.88 1.16
CA THR A 115 0.08 6.51 0.63
C THR A 115 1.40 5.81 0.96
N ILE A 116 1.37 4.48 0.95
CA ILE A 116 2.59 3.65 0.98
C ILE A 116 3.56 4.02 -0.15
N PHE A 117 3.07 4.57 -1.27
CA PHE A 117 3.88 4.98 -2.42
C PHE A 117 4.73 6.22 -2.11
N ASP A 118 4.22 7.14 -1.28
CA ASP A 118 4.97 8.30 -0.82
C ASP A 118 6.16 7.86 0.03
N ILE A 119 5.91 7.03 1.04
CA ILE A 119 6.95 6.52 1.96
C ILE A 119 7.99 5.72 1.18
N THR A 120 7.56 4.75 0.36
CA THR A 120 8.49 3.93 -0.42
C THR A 120 9.35 4.78 -1.36
N LYS A 121 8.80 5.83 -1.98
CA LYS A 121 9.55 6.79 -2.81
C LYS A 121 10.57 7.59 -2.00
N GLU A 122 10.21 8.07 -0.80
CA GLU A 122 11.14 8.72 0.14
C GLU A 122 12.32 7.81 0.51
N HIS A 123 12.09 6.50 0.57
CA HIS A 123 13.11 5.48 0.86
C HIS A 123 13.66 4.77 -0.39
N SER A 124 13.64 5.46 -1.55
CA SER A 124 14.31 5.04 -2.80
C SER A 124 13.80 3.73 -3.43
N PHE A 125 12.54 3.39 -3.22
CA PHE A 125 11.87 2.34 -3.98
C PHE A 125 11.43 2.86 -5.34
N VAL A 126 11.35 1.96 -6.30
CA VAL A 126 10.57 2.14 -7.52
C VAL A 126 9.17 1.59 -7.32
N ASN A 127 8.15 2.41 -7.60
CA ASN A 127 6.75 2.00 -7.53
C ASN A 127 6.26 1.55 -8.91
N LEU A 128 5.93 0.27 -9.02
CA LEU A 128 5.50 -0.39 -10.26
C LEU A 128 4.08 -0.92 -10.08
N ALA A 129 3.28 -0.93 -11.13
CA ALA A 129 1.97 -1.56 -11.06
C ALA A 129 1.52 -2.32 -12.31
N ILE A 130 0.75 -3.38 -12.08
CA ILE A 130 -0.01 -4.12 -13.11
C ILE A 130 -1.42 -4.29 -12.59
N MET A 131 -2.37 -3.56 -13.15
CA MET A 131 -3.70 -3.42 -12.55
C MET A 131 -4.82 -3.69 -13.56
N GLU A 132 -5.61 -4.71 -13.32
CA GLU A 132 -6.84 -4.97 -14.08
C GLU A 132 -8.02 -4.12 -13.57
N ARG A 133 -7.98 -3.69 -12.30
CA ARG A 133 -8.97 -2.84 -11.62
C ARG A 133 -8.28 -1.93 -10.60
N GLY A 134 -9.02 -0.98 -10.04
CA GLY A 134 -8.54 -0.09 -8.97
C GLY A 134 -7.52 0.97 -9.42
N ASP A 135 -7.40 1.20 -10.73
CA ASP A 135 -6.41 2.04 -11.40
C ASP A 135 -6.94 3.45 -11.71
N PHE A 136 -7.71 4.03 -10.79
CA PHE A 136 -8.16 5.41 -10.90
C PHE A 136 -6.98 6.39 -10.98
N MET A 137 -7.23 7.60 -11.48
CA MET A 137 -6.17 8.55 -11.87
C MET A 137 -5.13 8.79 -10.76
N ASN A 138 -5.55 8.96 -9.51
CA ASN A 138 -4.64 9.20 -8.39
C ASN A 138 -3.78 7.98 -8.07
N MET A 139 -4.35 6.76 -8.12
CA MET A 139 -3.56 5.52 -8.02
C MET A 139 -2.48 5.45 -9.11
N ARG A 140 -2.84 5.74 -10.37
CA ARG A 140 -1.89 5.75 -11.49
C ARG A 140 -0.80 6.81 -11.34
N ASN A 141 -1.13 7.92 -10.68
CA ASN A 141 -0.20 9.00 -10.44
C ASN A 141 0.86 8.66 -9.38
N GLU A 142 0.60 7.71 -8.50
CA GLU A 142 1.58 7.29 -7.50
C GLU A 142 2.69 6.37 -8.05
N GLN A 143 2.45 5.77 -9.21
CA GLN A 143 3.36 4.81 -9.83
C GLN A 143 4.41 5.49 -10.70
N ASP A 144 5.64 4.96 -10.68
CA ASP A 144 6.68 5.35 -11.63
C ASP A 144 6.38 4.80 -13.03
N ILE A 145 5.79 3.61 -13.09
CA ILE A 145 5.20 3.03 -14.30
C ILE A 145 4.08 2.04 -13.94
N ILE A 146 3.01 2.05 -14.74
CA ILE A 146 1.86 1.17 -14.59
C ILE A 146 1.37 0.64 -15.93
N LEU A 147 1.09 -0.66 -16.00
CA LEU A 147 0.29 -1.33 -17.02
C LEU A 147 -1.13 -1.53 -16.47
N TYR A 148 -2.13 -0.88 -17.05
CA TYR A 148 -3.49 -0.86 -16.48
C TYR A 148 -4.58 -1.12 -17.52
N ALA A 149 -5.76 -1.53 -17.06
CA ALA A 149 -6.93 -1.75 -17.90
C ALA A 149 -7.72 -0.44 -18.05
N GLU A 150 -7.75 0.12 -19.25
CA GLU A 150 -8.51 1.34 -19.54
C GLU A 150 -10.02 1.08 -19.64
N ASN A 151 -10.43 -0.18 -19.73
CA ASN A 151 -11.82 -0.60 -19.66
C ASN A 151 -12.02 -1.80 -18.72
N ASN A 152 -13.23 -1.98 -18.22
CA ASN A 152 -13.58 -3.10 -17.34
C ASN A 152 -14.00 -4.38 -18.11
N SER A 153 -13.68 -4.48 -19.41
CA SER A 153 -14.13 -5.58 -20.26
C SER A 153 -13.13 -6.73 -20.23
N ILE A 154 -13.57 -7.92 -19.78
CA ILE A 154 -12.79 -9.16 -19.96
C ILE A 154 -12.95 -9.69 -21.38
N ASP A 155 -14.03 -9.31 -22.07
CA ASP A 155 -14.31 -9.79 -23.41
C ASP A 155 -13.43 -9.12 -24.48
N GLU A 156 -13.23 -7.81 -24.32
CA GLU A 156 -12.44 -6.96 -25.19
C GLU A 156 -11.57 -6.03 -24.33
N PRO A 157 -10.60 -6.59 -23.58
CA PRO A 157 -9.79 -5.80 -22.66
C PRO A 157 -8.89 -4.84 -23.41
N PHE A 158 -8.84 -3.60 -22.93
CA PHE A 158 -7.95 -2.59 -23.47
C PHE A 158 -6.93 -2.19 -22.42
N MET A 159 -5.67 -2.58 -22.63
CA MET A 159 -4.58 -2.25 -21.71
C MET A 159 -3.81 -1.01 -22.18
N ALA A 160 -3.44 -0.16 -21.25
CA ALA A 160 -2.64 1.05 -21.48
C ALA A 160 -1.42 1.05 -20.54
N ILE A 161 -0.42 1.86 -20.90
CA ILE A 161 0.79 2.04 -20.09
C ILE A 161 0.93 3.53 -19.80
N GLN A 162 1.07 3.87 -18.53
CA GLN A 162 1.45 5.21 -18.09
C GLN A 162 2.81 5.14 -17.40
N THR A 163 3.69 6.08 -17.71
CA THR A 163 5.04 6.17 -17.13
C THR A 163 5.35 7.60 -16.72
N LYS A 164 6.07 7.73 -15.60
CA LYS A 164 6.67 8.96 -15.10
C LYS A 164 8.19 8.82 -15.06
N ASN A 165 8.67 7.79 -14.36
CA ASN A 165 10.10 7.54 -14.11
C ASN A 165 10.43 6.03 -14.21
N ALA A 166 9.96 5.36 -15.27
CA ALA A 166 10.22 3.93 -15.47
C ALA A 166 11.73 3.61 -15.44
N PRO A 167 12.16 2.55 -14.73
CA PRO A 167 13.50 2.01 -14.90
C PRO A 167 13.73 1.53 -16.34
N ASP A 168 14.98 1.58 -16.79
CA ASP A 168 15.37 1.21 -18.15
C ASP A 168 14.86 -0.21 -18.51
N GLY A 169 14.21 -0.32 -19.67
CA GLY A 169 13.66 -1.57 -20.20
C GLY A 169 12.31 -2.02 -19.62
N VAL A 170 11.82 -1.43 -18.53
CA VAL A 170 10.54 -1.84 -17.92
C VAL A 170 9.35 -1.44 -18.79
N TYR A 171 9.42 -0.30 -19.48
CA TYR A 171 8.37 0.10 -20.42
C TYR A 171 8.22 -0.91 -21.57
N ASP A 172 9.34 -1.32 -22.18
CA ASP A 172 9.33 -2.28 -23.29
C ASP A 172 8.78 -3.64 -22.83
N LEU A 173 9.17 -4.08 -21.63
CA LEU A 173 8.62 -5.29 -21.01
C LEU A 173 7.10 -5.20 -20.85
N MET A 174 6.59 -4.12 -20.27
CA MET A 174 5.14 -3.93 -20.09
C MET A 174 4.42 -3.84 -21.44
N TYR A 175 5.04 -3.23 -22.46
CA TYR A 175 4.50 -3.19 -23.81
C TYR A 175 4.41 -4.59 -24.43
N GLU A 176 5.45 -5.41 -24.30
CA GLU A 176 5.40 -6.81 -24.72
C GLU A 176 4.27 -7.58 -24.05
N TRP A 177 4.07 -7.40 -22.74
CA TRP A 177 2.99 -8.05 -22.00
C TRP A 177 1.61 -7.57 -22.41
N LYS A 178 1.44 -6.26 -22.66
CA LYS A 178 0.23 -5.70 -23.27
C LYS A 178 -0.10 -6.41 -24.59
N VAL A 179 0.90 -6.64 -25.45
CA VAL A 179 0.71 -7.31 -26.76
C VAL A 179 0.43 -8.82 -26.62
N LYS A 180 0.84 -9.47 -25.53
CA LYS A 180 0.59 -10.90 -25.28
C LYS A 180 -0.84 -11.21 -24.83
N LEU A 181 -1.59 -10.24 -24.29
CA LEU A 181 -2.92 -10.47 -23.72
C LEU A 181 -3.91 -11.18 -24.68
N PRO A 182 -4.05 -10.78 -25.97
CA PRO A 182 -4.99 -11.44 -26.88
C PRO A 182 -4.72 -12.95 -27.02
N ALA A 183 -3.45 -13.37 -27.02
CA ALA A 183 -3.09 -14.79 -27.14
C ALA A 183 -3.47 -15.60 -25.89
N TYR A 184 -3.51 -14.98 -24.71
CA TYR A 184 -4.02 -15.64 -23.50
C TYR A 184 -5.50 -15.95 -23.64
N LEU A 185 -6.28 -15.03 -24.22
CA LEU A 185 -7.74 -15.13 -24.29
C LEU A 185 -8.25 -15.92 -25.49
N ASP A 186 -7.41 -16.14 -26.51
CA ASP A 186 -7.81 -16.78 -27.76
C ASP A 186 -8.51 -18.14 -27.54
N GLY A 187 -9.68 -18.29 -28.17
CA GLY A 187 -10.52 -19.48 -28.10
C GLY A 187 -11.16 -19.80 -26.75
N LYS A 188 -10.92 -19.03 -25.67
CA LYS A 188 -11.40 -19.34 -24.31
C LYS A 188 -12.77 -18.76 -24.02
N LYS A 189 -13.53 -19.44 -23.15
CA LYS A 189 -14.88 -19.05 -22.70
C LYS A 189 -15.10 -19.43 -21.24
N GLY A 190 -16.09 -18.80 -20.60
CA GLY A 190 -16.46 -19.08 -19.20
C GLY A 190 -15.27 -18.96 -18.25
N VAL A 191 -15.20 -19.86 -17.26
CA VAL A 191 -14.12 -19.92 -16.25
C VAL A 191 -12.73 -19.87 -16.89
N ASP A 192 -12.49 -20.57 -18.00
CA ASP A 192 -11.16 -20.60 -18.64
C ASP A 192 -10.74 -19.23 -19.19
N LYS A 193 -11.69 -18.43 -19.69
CA LYS A 193 -11.39 -17.07 -20.17
C LYS A 193 -11.03 -16.14 -19.01
N TYR A 194 -11.81 -16.21 -17.94
CA TYR A 194 -11.64 -15.38 -16.75
C TYR A 194 -10.33 -15.74 -16.02
N SER A 195 -10.05 -17.03 -15.85
CA SER A 195 -8.76 -17.51 -15.32
C SER A 195 -7.60 -17.10 -16.22
N ALA A 196 -7.72 -17.20 -17.55
CA ALA A 196 -6.65 -16.77 -18.45
C ALA A 196 -6.38 -15.27 -18.41
N TYR A 197 -7.41 -14.44 -18.16
CA TYR A 197 -7.25 -13.00 -17.94
C TYR A 197 -6.42 -12.73 -16.68
N ASN A 198 -6.83 -13.25 -15.51
CA ASN A 198 -6.06 -13.14 -14.28
C ASN A 198 -4.63 -13.69 -14.42
N ARG A 199 -4.49 -14.85 -15.09
CA ARG A 199 -3.19 -15.48 -15.29
C ARG A 199 -2.26 -14.58 -16.11
N TRP A 200 -2.77 -13.88 -17.12
CA TRP A 200 -1.97 -12.90 -17.85
C TRP A 200 -1.44 -11.81 -16.91
N GLY A 201 -2.28 -11.26 -16.02
CA GLY A 201 -1.87 -10.25 -15.04
C GLY A 201 -0.79 -10.78 -14.08
N ILE A 202 -0.97 -12.02 -13.58
CA ILE A 202 -0.01 -12.70 -12.70
C ILE A 202 1.32 -12.96 -13.42
N ASP A 203 1.30 -13.48 -14.64
CA ASP A 203 2.50 -13.79 -15.42
C ASP A 203 3.25 -12.50 -15.80
N ALA A 204 2.53 -11.42 -16.13
CA ALA A 204 3.12 -10.10 -16.34
C ALA A 204 3.78 -9.54 -15.08
N ALA A 205 3.15 -9.70 -13.92
CA ALA A 205 3.70 -9.26 -12.63
C ALA A 205 4.96 -10.03 -12.27
N ASN A 206 4.94 -11.34 -12.48
CA ASN A 206 6.09 -12.20 -12.27
C ASN A 206 7.26 -11.79 -13.18
N ALA A 207 6.98 -11.49 -14.45
CA ALA A 207 8.00 -11.00 -15.37
C ALA A 207 8.57 -9.64 -14.97
N ALA A 208 7.73 -8.70 -14.51
CA ALA A 208 8.18 -7.40 -14.02
C ALA A 208 9.10 -7.54 -12.80
N ALA A 209 8.72 -8.39 -11.82
CA ALA A 209 9.56 -8.67 -10.67
C ALA A 209 10.91 -9.29 -11.09
N ILE A 210 10.89 -10.30 -11.97
CA ILE A 210 12.11 -10.94 -12.51
C ILE A 210 13.01 -9.93 -13.24
N ASP A 211 12.43 -9.03 -14.02
CA ASP A 211 13.18 -8.00 -14.74
C ASP A 211 13.87 -7.03 -13.79
N MET A 212 13.16 -6.56 -12.77
CA MET A 212 13.74 -5.73 -11.71
C MET A 212 14.87 -6.44 -10.97
N ILE A 213 14.68 -7.69 -10.57
CA ILE A 213 15.73 -8.49 -9.91
C ILE A 213 16.98 -8.60 -10.78
N LYS A 214 16.82 -8.88 -12.08
CA LYS A 214 17.94 -9.19 -12.97
C LYS A 214 18.65 -7.97 -13.51
N LYS A 215 17.91 -6.93 -13.91
CA LYS A 215 18.46 -5.75 -14.58
C LYS A 215 18.70 -4.59 -13.61
N HIS A 216 17.98 -4.56 -12.49
CA HIS A 216 18.03 -3.49 -11.50
C HIS A 216 18.30 -4.02 -10.08
N PRO A 217 19.30 -4.90 -9.85
CA PRO A 217 19.47 -5.64 -8.58
C PRO A 217 19.74 -4.74 -7.36
N SER A 218 20.17 -3.50 -7.56
CA SER A 218 20.40 -2.53 -6.48
C SER A 218 19.20 -1.64 -6.18
N ARG A 219 18.10 -1.75 -6.94
CA ARG A 219 16.90 -0.93 -6.77
C ARG A 219 15.83 -1.75 -6.06
N ARG A 220 15.41 -1.25 -4.89
CA ARG A 220 14.22 -1.76 -4.19
C ARG A 220 12.98 -1.39 -4.98
N PHE A 221 11.92 -2.18 -4.87
CA PHE A 221 10.66 -1.89 -5.55
C PHE A 221 9.44 -2.34 -4.75
N LEU A 222 8.33 -1.63 -4.98
CA LEU A 222 7.00 -2.06 -4.59
C LEU A 222 6.23 -2.32 -5.88
N LEU A 223 5.83 -3.58 -6.11
CA LEU A 223 5.00 -3.97 -7.23
C LEU A 223 3.56 -4.18 -6.76
N THR A 224 2.68 -3.25 -7.13
CA THR A 224 1.23 -3.38 -6.89
C THR A 224 0.61 -4.16 -8.03
N VAL A 225 -0.08 -5.24 -7.71
CA VAL A 225 -0.78 -6.08 -8.67
C VAL A 225 -2.25 -6.10 -8.31
N ASN A 226 -3.12 -5.84 -9.27
CA ASN A 226 -4.55 -6.10 -9.12
C ASN A 226 -5.03 -7.02 -10.25
N ILE A 227 -5.77 -8.06 -9.89
CA ILE A 227 -6.49 -8.94 -10.83
C ILE A 227 -8.01 -8.89 -10.58
N GLY A 228 -8.80 -8.90 -11.66
CA GLY A 228 -10.21 -8.49 -11.65
C GLY A 228 -11.23 -9.58 -12.01
N ALA A 229 -10.80 -10.75 -12.49
CA ALA A 229 -11.74 -11.72 -13.05
C ALA A 229 -12.56 -12.47 -11.99
N ILE A 230 -12.12 -12.52 -10.72
CA ILE A 230 -12.87 -13.20 -9.66
C ILE A 230 -14.17 -12.46 -9.35
N ASP A 231 -14.12 -11.14 -9.11
CA ASP A 231 -15.31 -10.29 -8.96
C ASP A 231 -16.25 -10.43 -10.17
N SER A 232 -15.69 -10.24 -11.37
CA SER A 232 -16.47 -10.31 -12.62
C SER A 232 -17.14 -11.68 -12.81
N GLY A 233 -16.46 -12.76 -12.40
CA GLY A 233 -17.00 -14.11 -12.43
C GLY A 233 -18.11 -14.33 -11.40
N GLY A 234 -17.95 -13.81 -10.18
CA GLY A 234 -18.99 -13.84 -9.14
C GLY A 234 -20.28 -13.13 -9.58
N HIS A 235 -20.17 -11.95 -10.19
CA HIS A 235 -21.34 -11.23 -10.70
C HIS A 235 -22.06 -11.94 -11.85
N ASN A 236 -21.32 -12.61 -12.74
CA ASN A 236 -21.86 -13.01 -14.04
C ASN A 236 -22.01 -14.52 -14.26
N MET A 237 -21.30 -15.35 -13.49
CA MET A 237 -21.29 -16.81 -13.66
C MET A 237 -21.87 -17.55 -12.45
N GLY A 238 -21.91 -16.91 -11.28
CA GLY A 238 -22.53 -17.46 -10.08
C GLY A 238 -21.52 -18.06 -9.10
N ASP A 239 -22.05 -18.68 -8.04
CA ASP A 239 -21.29 -19.20 -6.91
C ASP A 239 -20.34 -20.34 -7.29
N ASP A 240 -20.81 -21.33 -8.06
CA ASP A 240 -19.97 -22.46 -8.47
C ASP A 240 -18.72 -22.03 -9.28
N ASP A 241 -18.91 -21.13 -10.23
CA ASP A 241 -17.82 -20.68 -11.10
C ASP A 241 -16.90 -19.67 -10.39
N TYR A 242 -17.43 -18.91 -9.42
CA TYR A 242 -16.63 -18.09 -8.51
C TYR A 242 -15.63 -18.95 -7.72
N LEU A 243 -16.06 -20.10 -7.19
CA LEU A 243 -15.17 -21.03 -6.50
C LEU A 243 -14.09 -21.60 -7.42
N LYS A 244 -14.46 -22.02 -8.64
CA LYS A 244 -13.48 -22.53 -9.62
C LYS A 244 -12.43 -21.47 -9.98
N LEU A 245 -12.80 -20.19 -10.04
CA LEU A 245 -11.85 -19.11 -10.28
C LEU A 245 -10.88 -18.92 -9.10
N ILE A 246 -11.34 -19.08 -7.86
CA ILE A 246 -10.45 -19.08 -6.68
C ILE A 246 -9.49 -20.27 -6.75
N GLU A 247 -9.96 -21.46 -7.12
CA GLU A 247 -9.10 -22.65 -7.28
C GLU A 247 -8.07 -22.47 -8.41
N LYS A 248 -8.43 -21.80 -9.51
CA LYS A 248 -7.49 -21.43 -10.57
C LYS A 248 -6.45 -20.43 -10.09
N LEU A 249 -6.87 -19.39 -9.37
CA LEU A 249 -5.97 -18.42 -8.74
C LEU A 249 -4.94 -19.12 -7.85
N ASP A 250 -5.36 -20.06 -7.01
CA ASP A 250 -4.46 -20.83 -6.14
C ASP A 250 -3.33 -21.51 -6.94
N SER A 251 -3.65 -22.06 -8.11
CA SER A 251 -2.64 -22.66 -8.99
C SER A 251 -1.79 -21.64 -9.74
N ASP A 252 -2.40 -20.57 -10.25
CA ASP A 252 -1.75 -19.60 -11.13
C ASP A 252 -0.80 -18.68 -10.37
N ILE A 253 -1.03 -18.42 -9.08
CA ILE A 253 -0.22 -17.50 -8.28
C ILE A 253 1.13 -18.08 -7.84
N PHE A 254 1.27 -19.41 -7.86
CA PHE A 254 2.43 -20.09 -7.30
C PHE A 254 3.79 -19.67 -7.91
N PRO A 255 3.94 -19.44 -9.23
CA PRO A 255 5.19 -18.94 -9.80
C PRO A 255 5.60 -17.57 -9.26
N LEU A 256 4.64 -16.64 -9.08
CA LEU A 256 4.91 -15.31 -8.53
C LEU A 256 5.30 -15.40 -7.05
N TYR A 257 4.59 -16.21 -6.28
CA TYR A 257 4.94 -16.54 -4.89
C TYR A 257 6.37 -17.07 -4.78
N LYS A 258 6.75 -18.01 -5.66
CA LYS A 258 8.09 -18.61 -5.66
C LYS A 258 9.17 -17.60 -6.02
N THR A 259 8.93 -16.76 -7.03
CA THR A 259 9.83 -15.64 -7.36
C THR A 259 10.04 -14.75 -6.16
N ALA A 260 8.98 -14.43 -5.40
CA ALA A 260 9.12 -13.58 -4.23
C ALA A 260 10.00 -14.23 -3.14
N LEU A 261 9.70 -15.50 -2.81
CA LEU A 261 10.42 -16.27 -1.81
C LEU A 261 11.91 -16.43 -2.15
N ASP A 262 12.21 -16.83 -3.39
CA ASP A 262 13.58 -17.14 -3.83
C ASP A 262 14.47 -15.88 -3.93
N ASN A 263 13.87 -14.67 -3.94
CA ASN A 263 14.58 -13.41 -4.17
C ASN A 263 14.46 -12.39 -3.03
N ASN A 264 14.11 -12.83 -1.81
CA ASN A 264 13.99 -11.97 -0.63
C ASN A 264 13.02 -10.79 -0.84
N ILE A 265 11.85 -11.07 -1.43
CA ILE A 265 10.76 -10.13 -1.65
C ILE A 265 9.62 -10.50 -0.71
N ALA A 266 9.06 -9.52 -0.01
CA ALA A 266 7.84 -9.73 0.75
C ALA A 266 6.64 -9.83 -0.20
N PHE A 267 5.82 -10.85 -0.02
CA PHE A 267 4.60 -11.05 -0.81
C PHE A 267 3.38 -10.90 0.10
N PHE A 268 2.51 -9.96 -0.26
CA PHE A 268 1.24 -9.70 0.39
C PHE A 268 0.13 -10.09 -0.57
N LEU A 269 -0.73 -11.02 -0.18
CA LEU A 269 -1.99 -11.29 -0.88
C LEU A 269 -3.15 -10.75 -0.05
N THR A 270 -4.00 -9.97 -0.67
CA THR A 270 -5.22 -9.42 -0.06
C THR A 270 -6.34 -9.30 -1.11
N ALA A 271 -7.49 -8.80 -0.69
CA ALA A 271 -8.58 -8.40 -1.58
C ALA A 271 -9.09 -7.01 -1.19
N ASP A 272 -9.76 -6.36 -2.14
CA ASP A 272 -10.48 -5.12 -1.87
C ASP A 272 -11.81 -5.39 -1.15
N HIS A 273 -12.51 -6.46 -1.52
CA HIS A 273 -13.71 -6.96 -0.87
C HIS A 273 -13.98 -8.42 -1.23
N GLY A 274 -15.03 -8.99 -0.64
CA GLY A 274 -15.55 -10.31 -0.99
C GLY A 274 -16.76 -10.28 -1.93
N MET A 275 -17.51 -11.38 -1.95
CA MET A 275 -18.67 -11.60 -2.81
C MET A 275 -19.78 -12.32 -2.04
N SER A 276 -21.03 -11.89 -2.16
CA SER A 276 -22.19 -12.56 -1.56
C SER A 276 -23.15 -13.12 -2.62
N PHE A 277 -23.84 -14.20 -2.27
CA PHE A 277 -24.82 -14.86 -3.15
C PHE A 277 -26.19 -14.95 -2.47
N ALA A 278 -27.25 -14.88 -3.27
CA ALA A 278 -28.63 -14.88 -2.75
C ALA A 278 -29.06 -16.24 -2.21
N THR A 279 -28.60 -17.32 -2.84
CA THR A 279 -28.93 -18.72 -2.54
C THR A 279 -27.84 -19.62 -3.13
N ILE A 280 -27.83 -20.91 -2.78
CA ILE A 280 -26.99 -21.91 -3.45
C ILE A 280 -27.37 -22.06 -4.94
N ASN A 281 -26.38 -22.20 -5.82
CA ASN A 281 -26.51 -22.18 -7.28
C ASN A 281 -27.01 -20.84 -7.85
N ALA A 282 -26.80 -19.73 -7.12
CA ALA A 282 -27.15 -18.41 -7.62
C ALA A 282 -26.36 -18.09 -8.90
N ARG A 283 -27.06 -17.66 -9.95
CA ARG A 283 -26.43 -17.28 -11.23
C ARG A 283 -25.66 -15.96 -11.19
N ARG A 284 -25.83 -15.18 -10.11
CA ARG A 284 -25.21 -13.86 -9.92
C ARG A 284 -24.96 -13.62 -8.43
N GLY A 285 -23.80 -13.06 -8.12
CA GLY A 285 -23.46 -12.51 -6.82
C GLY A 285 -23.64 -10.99 -6.76
N GLY A 286 -23.20 -10.41 -5.64
CA GLY A 286 -22.88 -9.00 -5.53
C GLY A 286 -22.24 -8.67 -4.18
N HIS A 287 -21.76 -7.44 -4.04
CA HIS A 287 -20.99 -7.02 -2.86
C HIS A 287 -21.44 -5.64 -2.34
N SER A 288 -21.65 -4.65 -3.21
CA SER A 288 -21.85 -3.24 -2.80
C SER A 288 -23.30 -2.80 -2.58
N SER A 289 -24.30 -3.48 -3.15
CA SER A 289 -25.72 -3.11 -2.99
C SER A 289 -26.22 -3.39 -1.57
N ASP A 290 -27.24 -2.68 -1.10
CA ASP A 290 -27.82 -2.76 0.27
C ASP A 290 -27.99 -4.17 0.83
N LYS A 291 -28.43 -5.14 0.00
CA LYS A 291 -28.64 -6.53 0.45
C LYS A 291 -27.35 -7.33 0.66
N TYR A 292 -26.22 -6.89 0.09
CA TYR A 292 -24.93 -7.57 0.11
C TYR A 292 -23.87 -6.83 0.94
N SER A 293 -23.97 -5.50 1.05
CA SER A 293 -22.91 -4.65 1.62
C SER A 293 -22.65 -4.84 3.11
N THR A 294 -23.53 -5.53 3.82
CA THR A 294 -23.38 -5.82 5.26
C THR A 294 -23.07 -7.29 5.54
N LYS A 295 -22.89 -8.09 4.49
CA LYS A 295 -22.71 -9.54 4.61
C LYS A 295 -21.24 -9.87 4.78
N ILE A 296 -20.95 -10.79 5.70
CA ILE A 296 -19.57 -11.13 6.03
C ILE A 296 -18.82 -11.73 4.84
N GLU A 297 -19.53 -12.38 3.91
CA GLU A 297 -18.99 -12.88 2.65
C GLU A 297 -18.54 -11.77 1.70
N SER A 298 -19.14 -10.56 1.79
CA SER A 298 -18.70 -9.36 1.06
C SER A 298 -17.61 -8.58 1.81
N LEU A 299 -17.56 -8.67 3.14
CA LEU A 299 -16.70 -7.83 3.97
C LEU A 299 -15.38 -8.51 4.33
N ARG A 300 -15.37 -9.83 4.55
CA ARG A 300 -14.20 -10.54 5.01
C ARG A 300 -13.26 -10.87 3.84
N ILE A 301 -12.08 -10.27 3.86
CA ILE A 301 -11.05 -10.41 2.84
C ILE A 301 -9.94 -11.38 3.32
N PRO A 302 -9.12 -11.94 2.43
CA PRO A 302 -7.88 -12.59 2.82
C PRO A 302 -6.83 -11.55 3.21
N LEU A 303 -5.90 -11.93 4.09
CA LEU A 303 -4.57 -11.32 4.15
C LEU A 303 -3.55 -12.42 4.44
N VAL A 304 -2.65 -12.63 3.49
CA VAL A 304 -1.57 -13.62 3.58
C VAL A 304 -0.25 -12.94 3.32
N ILE A 305 0.69 -13.09 4.25
CA ILE A 305 1.96 -12.37 4.22
C ILE A 305 3.12 -13.36 4.28
N VAL A 306 3.97 -13.29 3.28
CA VAL A 306 5.15 -14.16 3.12
C VAL A 306 6.36 -13.27 3.09
N SER A 307 7.18 -13.35 4.13
CA SER A 307 8.42 -12.61 4.21
C SER A 307 9.41 -13.36 5.12
N PRO A 308 10.73 -13.27 4.89
CA PRO A 308 11.69 -13.96 5.74
C PRO A 308 11.69 -13.44 7.19
N ASN A 309 11.30 -12.18 7.41
CA ASN A 309 11.18 -11.60 8.75
C ASN A 309 9.83 -11.82 9.45
N THR A 310 8.85 -12.48 8.82
CA THR A 310 7.53 -12.71 9.45
C THR A 310 7.38 -14.13 9.97
N VAL A 311 6.55 -14.30 11.01
CA VAL A 311 6.11 -15.62 11.48
C VAL A 311 5.26 -16.32 10.41
N THR A 312 4.97 -17.61 10.60
CA THR A 312 4.12 -18.40 9.70
C THR A 312 3.00 -19.07 10.47
N GLY A 313 1.89 -19.37 9.80
CA GLY A 313 0.70 -19.99 10.39
C GLY A 313 -0.45 -19.00 10.51
N ILE A 314 -1.47 -19.39 11.28
CA ILE A 314 -2.68 -18.60 11.47
C ILE A 314 -2.44 -17.55 12.55
N ILE A 315 -2.66 -16.29 12.22
CA ILE A 315 -2.59 -15.15 13.14
C ILE A 315 -4.01 -14.79 13.55
N GLY A 316 -4.31 -14.97 14.84
CA GLY A 316 -5.59 -14.57 15.42
C GLY A 316 -5.65 -13.08 15.73
N GLY A 317 -6.87 -12.57 15.88
CA GLY A 317 -7.17 -11.15 16.09
C GLY A 317 -8.32 -10.72 15.20
N GLU A 318 -8.84 -9.53 15.46
CA GLU A 318 -9.80 -8.84 14.59
C GLU A 318 -9.06 -7.65 13.99
N TYR A 319 -9.01 -7.58 12.68
CA TYR A 319 -8.31 -6.55 11.92
C TYR A 319 -9.22 -5.95 10.86
N GLU A 320 -8.85 -4.77 10.41
CA GLU A 320 -9.58 -4.05 9.37
C GLU A 320 -8.65 -3.72 8.19
N GLN A 321 -9.21 -3.33 7.06
CA GLN A 321 -8.48 -3.15 5.81
C GLN A 321 -7.42 -2.04 5.91
N GLU A 322 -7.66 -1.03 6.74
CA GLU A 322 -6.71 0.04 7.06
C GLU A 322 -5.41 -0.46 7.71
N ASP A 323 -5.42 -1.65 8.34
CA ASP A 323 -4.23 -2.22 8.98
C ASP A 323 -3.18 -2.72 7.96
N ILE A 324 -3.55 -2.87 6.67
CA ILE A 324 -2.68 -3.45 5.63
C ILE A 324 -1.48 -2.55 5.33
N ALA A 325 -1.70 -1.25 5.11
CA ALA A 325 -0.62 -0.32 4.75
C ALA A 325 0.45 -0.20 5.85
N PRO A 326 0.09 0.06 7.12
CA PRO A 326 1.06 0.07 8.22
C PRO A 326 1.79 -1.28 8.38
N THR A 327 1.10 -2.40 8.19
CA THR A 327 1.72 -3.74 8.23
C THR A 327 2.75 -3.92 7.12
N LEU A 328 2.44 -3.48 5.90
CA LEU A 328 3.35 -3.54 4.76
C LEU A 328 4.62 -2.71 5.02
N LEU A 329 4.46 -1.48 5.51
CA LEU A 329 5.59 -0.60 5.83
C LEU A 329 6.46 -1.20 6.95
N GLY A 330 5.84 -1.71 8.03
CA GLY A 330 6.55 -2.37 9.12
C GLY A 330 7.38 -3.57 8.66
N VAL A 331 6.81 -4.44 7.81
CA VAL A 331 7.53 -5.60 7.22
C VAL A 331 8.73 -5.19 6.39
N LEU A 332 8.67 -4.03 5.71
CA LEU A 332 9.79 -3.47 4.94
C LEU A 332 10.83 -2.72 5.80
N ASP A 333 10.64 -2.66 7.12
CA ASP A 333 11.32 -1.74 8.05
C ASP A 333 11.31 -0.30 7.53
N LEU A 334 10.13 0.17 7.11
CA LEU A 334 9.88 1.56 6.76
C LEU A 334 9.04 2.22 7.85
N PRO A 335 9.21 3.54 8.08
CA PRO A 335 8.34 4.28 8.98
C PRO A 335 6.88 4.23 8.50
N ASP A 336 5.93 4.03 9.42
CA ASP A 336 4.49 3.97 9.13
C ASP A 336 3.78 5.31 9.30
N HIS A 337 4.48 6.43 9.09
CA HIS A 337 4.01 7.79 9.34
C HIS A 337 3.07 8.34 8.24
N LEU A 338 2.17 7.51 7.72
CA LEU A 338 1.17 7.93 6.75
C LEU A 338 0.30 9.02 7.36
N GLN A 339 0.21 10.17 6.69
CA GLN A 339 -0.31 11.40 7.29
C GLN A 339 -1.76 11.27 7.81
N TYR A 340 -2.56 10.42 7.17
CA TYR A 340 -3.98 10.25 7.45
C TYR A 340 -4.32 8.88 8.03
N ALA A 341 -3.35 7.98 8.17
CA ALA A 341 -3.64 6.60 8.58
C ALA A 341 -4.18 6.54 10.00
N ASP A 342 -5.16 5.66 10.20
CA ASP A 342 -5.74 5.27 11.48
C ASP A 342 -5.68 3.75 11.73
N GLY A 343 -5.27 2.97 10.71
CA GLY A 343 -4.94 1.56 10.85
C GLY A 343 -3.66 1.33 11.66
N ASN A 344 -3.53 0.12 12.20
CA ASN A 344 -2.41 -0.29 13.04
C ASN A 344 -1.65 -1.46 12.39
N SER A 345 -0.32 -1.47 12.55
CA SER A 345 0.49 -2.57 12.06
C SER A 345 0.16 -3.87 12.79
N ILE A 346 -0.05 -4.96 12.05
CA ILE A 346 -0.30 -6.29 12.59
C ILE A 346 1.03 -6.90 13.06
N ASN A 347 1.07 -7.35 14.31
CA ASN A 347 2.27 -7.91 14.94
C ASN A 347 2.65 -9.30 14.40
N ILE A 348 3.29 -9.33 13.22
CA ILE A 348 3.73 -10.56 12.55
C ILE A 348 5.25 -10.68 12.38
N LYS A 349 6.02 -9.62 12.64
CA LYS A 349 7.48 -9.65 12.52
C LYS A 349 8.09 -10.49 13.64
N LYS A 350 9.27 -11.07 13.36
CA LYS A 350 10.07 -11.85 14.33
C LYS A 350 10.95 -10.97 15.24
N TYR A 351 11.03 -9.68 14.96
CA TYR A 351 11.78 -8.67 15.70
C TYR A 351 11.03 -7.33 15.64
N ALA A 352 11.40 -6.42 16.52
CA ALA A 352 10.95 -5.04 16.52
C ALA A 352 12.03 -4.10 15.97
N SER A 353 11.57 -2.99 15.42
CA SER A 353 12.36 -1.83 15.04
C SER A 353 11.87 -0.60 15.80
N ILE A 354 12.78 0.27 16.20
CA ILE A 354 12.44 1.59 16.75
C ILE A 354 12.75 2.63 15.68
N PHE A 355 11.71 3.33 15.23
CA PHE A 355 11.79 4.44 14.29
C PHE A 355 11.75 5.75 15.06
N VAL A 356 12.71 6.61 14.81
CA VAL A 356 12.81 7.93 15.44
C VAL A 356 12.87 8.98 14.35
N LYS A 357 11.95 9.93 14.39
CA LYS A 357 11.90 11.07 13.50
C LYS A 357 11.87 12.36 14.30
N THR A 358 12.67 13.33 13.87
CA THR A 358 12.84 14.61 14.56
C THR A 358 12.81 15.77 13.57
N ASP A 359 12.47 16.96 14.05
CA ASP A 359 12.38 18.19 13.25
C ASP A 359 13.74 18.84 12.96
N SER A 360 14.75 18.50 13.75
CA SER A 360 16.16 18.82 13.55
C SER A 360 17.02 17.58 13.79
N GLU A 361 18.33 17.66 13.63
CA GLU A 361 19.23 16.58 14.04
C GLU A 361 19.18 16.39 15.57
N TYR A 362 18.99 15.15 16.03
CA TYR A 362 19.07 14.76 17.44
C TYR A 362 20.14 13.70 17.62
N GLN A 363 20.91 13.80 18.71
CA GLN A 363 21.73 12.70 19.18
C GLN A 363 20.84 11.70 19.92
N VAL A 364 20.60 10.53 19.32
CA VAL A 364 19.76 9.48 19.88
C VAL A 364 20.62 8.29 20.28
N SER A 365 20.39 7.77 21.49
CA SER A 365 21.06 6.59 22.02
C SER A 365 20.06 5.57 22.55
N LEU A 366 20.39 4.29 22.32
CA LEU A 366 19.61 3.15 22.80
C LEU A 366 20.39 2.44 23.89
N TRP A 367 19.72 2.13 24.98
CA TRP A 367 20.32 1.52 26.17
C TRP A 367 19.56 0.26 26.57
N ASN A 368 20.28 -0.74 27.06
CA ASN A 368 19.72 -1.96 27.65
C ASN A 368 20.45 -2.26 28.97
N ASN A 369 19.71 -2.45 30.06
CA ASN A 369 20.27 -2.77 31.38
C ASN A 369 21.43 -1.87 31.83
N GLY A 370 21.32 -0.55 31.58
CA GLY A 370 22.34 0.44 31.92
C GLY A 370 23.54 0.51 30.97
N GLN A 371 23.62 -0.35 29.96
CA GLN A 371 24.65 -0.32 28.92
C GLN A 371 24.14 0.40 27.67
N LYS A 372 24.92 1.36 27.14
CA LYS A 372 24.66 2.00 25.85
C LYS A 372 24.97 1.01 24.73
N LEU A 373 23.96 0.67 23.94
CA LEU A 373 24.11 -0.23 22.79
C LEU A 373 24.57 0.53 21.55
N SER A 374 24.01 1.71 21.34
CA SER A 374 24.27 2.52 20.15
C SER A 374 23.98 4.00 20.40
N GLU A 375 24.59 4.87 19.60
CA GLU A 375 24.37 6.30 19.59
C GLU A 375 24.64 6.85 18.19
N ARG A 376 23.77 7.73 17.71
CA ARG A 376 23.91 8.37 16.40
C ARG A 376 23.19 9.71 16.41
N SER A 377 23.66 10.62 15.56
CA SER A 377 22.97 11.88 15.31
C SER A 377 22.41 11.86 13.90
N ASP A 378 21.09 12.04 13.80
CA ASP A 378 20.39 12.25 12.54
C ASP A 378 19.00 12.85 12.81
N SER A 379 18.32 13.26 11.74
CA SER A 379 16.91 13.66 11.77
C SER A 379 15.94 12.47 11.65
N GLU A 380 16.43 11.36 11.10
CA GLU A 380 15.68 10.12 10.98
C GLU A 380 16.59 8.92 11.25
N LEU A 381 16.19 8.10 12.23
CA LEU A 381 16.96 6.98 12.74
C LEU A 381 16.11 5.72 12.87
N ILE A 382 16.70 4.58 12.51
CA ILE A 382 16.08 3.26 12.68
C ILE A 382 17.02 2.38 13.49
N PHE A 383 16.54 1.88 14.64
CA PHE A 383 17.20 0.80 15.38
C PHE A 383 16.51 -0.51 15.03
N ALA A 384 17.14 -1.33 14.19
CA ALA A 384 16.53 -2.55 13.65
C ALA A 384 17.07 -3.83 14.32
N GLY A 385 16.25 -4.88 14.30
CA GLY A 385 16.63 -6.22 14.78
C GLY A 385 16.57 -6.37 16.30
N LEU A 386 15.70 -5.63 16.98
CA LEU A 386 15.54 -5.71 18.43
C LEU A 386 14.66 -6.92 18.77
N PRO A 387 15.08 -7.80 19.72
CA PRO A 387 14.26 -8.92 20.15
C PRO A 387 12.91 -8.46 20.68
N LEU A 388 11.84 -9.18 20.33
CA LEU A 388 10.53 -8.97 20.93
C LEU A 388 10.54 -9.31 22.43
N ASN A 389 9.57 -8.76 23.16
CA ASN A 389 9.38 -8.88 24.61
C ASN A 389 10.61 -8.44 25.42
N SER A 390 11.33 -7.44 24.92
CA SER A 390 12.47 -6.83 25.60
C SER A 390 12.19 -5.36 25.92
N SER A 391 12.99 -4.78 26.81
CA SER A 391 12.86 -3.39 27.22
C SER A 391 14.16 -2.63 27.03
N TYR A 392 14.04 -1.41 26.54
CA TYR A 392 15.14 -0.49 26.28
C TYR A 392 14.86 0.87 26.89
N ILE A 393 15.91 1.67 27.05
CA ILE A 393 15.77 3.10 27.32
C ILE A 393 16.24 3.83 26.07
N LEU A 394 15.34 4.58 25.45
CA LEU A 394 15.64 5.50 24.35
C LEU A 394 15.93 6.88 24.95
N LYS A 395 17.06 7.48 24.57
CA LYS A 395 17.41 8.85 24.95
C LYS A 395 17.70 9.67 23.71
N ALA A 396 17.07 10.83 23.58
CA ALA A 396 17.32 11.75 22.48
C ALA A 396 17.66 13.14 23.03
N THR A 397 18.74 13.75 22.55
CA THR A 397 19.13 15.12 22.93
C THR A 397 19.36 15.95 21.68
N GLY A 398 18.73 17.12 21.60
CA GLY A 398 18.88 18.06 20.49
C GLY A 398 18.37 19.45 20.86
N ASP A 399 18.17 20.31 19.86
CA ASP A 399 17.77 21.71 20.05
C ASP A 399 16.38 21.90 20.68
N GLY A 400 15.54 20.86 20.68
CA GLY A 400 14.24 20.85 21.34
C GLY A 400 14.24 20.26 22.76
N GLY A 401 15.41 19.87 23.28
CA GLY A 401 15.59 19.38 24.65
C GLY A 401 16.11 17.94 24.73
N THR A 402 15.99 17.36 25.92
CA THR A 402 16.35 15.97 26.20
C THR A 402 15.09 15.15 26.48
N PHE A 403 14.95 14.05 25.75
CA PHE A 403 13.88 13.07 25.91
C PHE A 403 14.48 11.77 26.42
N GLN A 404 13.79 11.11 27.34
CA GLN A 404 14.14 9.78 27.82
C GLN A 404 12.86 8.98 28.02
N GLU A 405 12.78 7.81 27.40
CA GLU A 405 11.62 6.94 27.49
C GLU A 405 12.05 5.48 27.68
N THR A 406 11.32 4.76 28.54
CA THR A 406 11.47 3.31 28.64
C THR A 406 10.52 2.67 27.66
N VAL A 407 11.06 1.92 26.71
CA VAL A 407 10.32 1.33 25.59
C VAL A 407 10.26 -0.17 25.80
N SER A 408 9.05 -0.74 25.79
CA SER A 408 8.85 -2.19 25.75
C SER A 408 8.48 -2.59 24.32
N LEU A 409 9.16 -3.61 23.79
CA LEU A 409 9.05 -4.00 22.38
C LEU A 409 8.26 -5.29 22.22
N ASP A 410 6.95 -5.20 22.15
CA ASP A 410 6.05 -6.24 21.62
C ASP A 410 5.82 -6.10 20.10
N SER A 411 6.17 -4.93 19.54
CA SER A 411 6.03 -4.54 18.14
C SER A 411 7.09 -3.50 17.76
N ASP A 412 7.08 -3.08 16.49
CA ASP A 412 7.75 -1.85 16.09
C ASP A 412 7.22 -0.65 16.90
N LYS A 413 8.09 0.34 17.15
CA LYS A 413 7.74 1.57 17.89
C LYS A 413 8.21 2.81 17.15
N HIS A 414 7.40 3.85 17.22
CA HIS A 414 7.59 5.08 16.47
C HIS A 414 7.65 6.28 17.42
N PHE A 415 8.70 7.07 17.32
CA PHE A 415 8.91 8.27 18.15
C PHE A 415 9.07 9.49 17.25
N ASN A 416 8.19 10.47 17.46
CA ASN A 416 8.25 11.76 16.79
C ASN A 416 8.60 12.85 17.82
N PHE A 417 9.88 13.23 17.90
CA PHE A 417 10.29 14.35 18.76
C PHE A 417 10.15 15.65 17.99
N LYS A 418 9.11 16.41 18.32
CA LYS A 418 8.91 17.78 17.81
C LYS A 418 9.35 18.76 18.89
N LYS A 419 9.98 19.87 18.48
CA LYS A 419 10.18 20.99 19.38
C LYS A 419 8.81 21.44 19.94
N PRO A 420 8.67 21.67 21.26
CA PRO A 420 7.45 22.25 21.79
C PRO A 420 7.20 23.59 21.08
N GLU A 421 6.03 23.74 20.47
CA GLU A 421 5.63 25.00 19.86
C GLU A 421 5.60 26.07 20.94
N ASN A 422 6.64 26.89 21.03
CA ASN A 422 6.51 28.18 21.68
C ASN A 422 5.44 28.95 20.91
N ALA A 423 4.37 29.32 21.62
CA ALA A 423 3.28 30.14 21.11
C ALA A 423 3.84 31.32 20.31
N LEU A 424 3.35 31.46 19.06
CA LEU A 424 3.71 32.48 18.06
C LEU A 424 5.09 32.30 17.39
N ASN A 425 5.25 31.22 16.63
CA ASN A 425 6.25 31.19 15.56
C ASN A 425 5.51 31.08 14.21
N ILE A 426 5.15 32.24 13.64
CA ILE A 426 4.55 32.31 12.31
C ILE A 426 5.60 31.79 11.32
N SER A 427 5.38 30.61 10.75
CA SER A 427 6.26 30.03 9.74
C SER A 427 6.44 31.00 8.57
N ASN A 428 7.56 30.93 7.83
CA ASN A 428 7.79 31.79 6.66
C ASN A 428 6.62 31.71 5.65
N ARG A 429 5.97 30.54 5.53
CA ARG A 429 4.74 30.35 4.74
C ARG A 429 3.53 31.08 5.35
N GLY A 430 3.35 31.03 6.67
CA GLY A 430 2.34 31.80 7.38
C GLY A 430 2.52 33.31 7.23
N LEU A 431 3.76 33.79 7.25
CA LEU A 431 4.09 35.20 7.08
C LEU A 431 3.78 35.66 5.65
N ILE A 432 4.13 34.83 4.65
CA ILE A 432 3.78 35.06 3.24
C ILE A 432 2.26 35.06 3.03
N ALA A 433 1.52 34.13 3.65
CA ALA A 433 0.06 34.09 3.57
C ALA A 433 -0.58 35.35 4.16
N ILE A 434 -0.11 35.80 5.33
CA ILE A 434 -0.56 37.05 5.96
C ILE A 434 -0.28 38.26 5.05
N ILE A 435 0.92 38.33 4.47
CA ILE A 435 1.30 39.41 3.54
C ILE A 435 0.40 39.39 2.29
N LEU A 436 0.12 38.21 1.72
CA LEU A 436 -0.76 38.07 0.55
C LEU A 436 -2.20 38.49 0.87
N ILE A 437 -2.74 38.08 2.02
CA ILE A 437 -4.06 38.49 2.49
C ILE A 437 -4.14 40.02 2.66
N LEU A 438 -3.10 40.62 3.25
CA LEU A 438 -3.00 42.08 3.39
C LEU A 438 -2.95 42.78 2.03
N ILE A 439 -2.16 42.27 1.08
CA ILE A 439 -2.07 42.82 -0.28
C ILE A 439 -3.42 42.76 -0.99
N VAL A 440 -4.13 41.63 -0.92
CA VAL A 440 -5.47 41.48 -1.53
C VAL A 440 -6.46 42.47 -0.91
N ASN A 441 -6.48 42.59 0.41
CA ASN A 441 -7.39 43.50 1.11
C ASN A 441 -7.08 44.98 0.79
N VAL A 442 -5.81 45.37 0.75
CA VAL A 442 -5.39 46.74 0.41
C VAL A 442 -5.70 47.05 -1.06
N ALA A 443 -5.42 46.12 -1.98
CA ALA A 443 -5.76 46.29 -3.39
C ALA A 443 -7.28 46.39 -3.60
N GLY A 444 -8.07 45.56 -2.91
CA GLY A 444 -9.53 45.64 -2.89
C GLY A 444 -10.04 46.99 -2.39
N LEU A 445 -9.48 47.51 -1.30
CA LEU A 445 -9.83 48.84 -0.76
C LEU A 445 -9.49 49.99 -1.73
N ILE A 446 -8.36 49.91 -2.44
CA ILE A 446 -7.97 50.91 -3.45
C ILE A 446 -8.93 50.89 -4.65
N ILE A 447 -9.33 49.70 -5.11
CA ILE A 447 -10.30 49.54 -6.20
C ILE A 447 -11.68 50.09 -5.79
N ILE A 448 -12.14 49.77 -4.57
CA ILE A 448 -13.41 50.28 -4.04
C ILE A 448 -13.41 51.81 -3.94
N ARG A 449 -12.29 52.42 -3.50
CA ARG A 449 -12.15 53.89 -3.48
C ARG A 449 -12.21 54.49 -4.89
N ARG A 450 -11.55 53.87 -5.87
CA ARG A 450 -11.56 54.31 -7.28
C ARG A 450 -12.90 54.18 -8.01
N ILE A 451 -13.85 53.42 -7.47
CA ILE A 451 -15.21 53.27 -8.01
C ILE A 451 -16.18 54.29 -7.36
N LYS A 452 -15.80 54.84 -6.20
CA LYS A 452 -16.60 55.83 -5.45
C LYS A 452 -16.24 57.29 -5.77
N ASP A 453 -15.08 57.52 -6.40
CA ASP A 453 -14.69 58.78 -7.04
C ASP A 453 -14.96 58.67 -8.56
#